data_AF-A0A922WGC0-F1
#
_entry.id   AF-A0A922WGC0-F1
#
_cell.length_a   1.000
_cell.length_b   1.000
_cell.length_c   1.000
_cell.angle_alpha   90.00
_cell.angle_beta   90.00
_cell.angle_gamma   90.00
#
_symmetry.space_group_name_H-M   'P 1'
#
loop_
_entity.id
_entity.type
_entity.pdbx_description
1 polymer ?
#
loop_
_entity_poly.entity_id
_entity_poly.type
_entity_poly.pdbx_seq_one_letter_code
_entity_poly.pdbx_strand_id
1 'polypeptide(L)'
;MKRLLVNPCLWILAIALSATAAAEEPFRPEDGKFPPLEKAHSYRGEIVFVDHATRRGSIRVQGTGMFFRNDPHPFAMLPYGIVRYHCASADLRDIPLGTVMHVRAFLPPDPKNSAVPVLPVNSKSLDGNHNRGAGIAPAENHVLLLEDEPSYCQREGKIWKLKEVDLKNNKGLIVASLGLKQEGDSKAGEEKMTFDAATRIWRGRECLGIEDLVSEGVWPAEGKKSLGGQAVLLGITWKPTPDGVFTRFHVSDIWLDDAAMQRSAHLQTEVHKAFIRSRWMPAWIDTVEYGKFGRAKVTATLFGGMAPSLYADFQKGSPAVMNAAENTLKHAGGAYGPAHMASRGSILDVTKVDGEVPLGSSGIQIRFETDLIIEGIRPGRNIRVRPASWPEVMVPREEYLNDGNSHEDRFPTPTIFPKY
;
A
#
# COMPACT_ATOMS: atom_id res chain seq x y z
N MET A 1 -45.79 36.63 66.03
CA MET A 1 -46.11 35.27 66.55
C MET A 1 -45.73 34.27 65.45
N LYS A 2 -44.51 33.71 65.49
CA LYS A 2 -44.25 32.32 65.90
C LYS A 2 -45.12 31.28 65.14
N ARG A 3 -44.60 30.64 64.09
CA ARG A 3 -44.00 29.29 64.14
C ARG A 3 -43.85 28.61 62.75
N LEU A 4 -42.68 27.98 62.62
CA LEU A 4 -42.35 26.70 61.98
C LEU A 4 -42.79 26.45 60.52
N LEU A 5 -41.79 26.43 59.64
CA LEU A 5 -41.75 25.51 58.52
C LEU A 5 -40.51 24.63 58.66
N VAL A 6 -40.77 23.33 58.81
CA VAL A 6 -39.82 22.23 58.98
C VAL A 6 -39.19 21.94 57.62
N ASN A 7 -37.85 21.86 57.61
CA ASN A 7 -37.03 21.57 56.44
C ASN A 7 -36.73 20.06 56.41
N PRO A 8 -37.12 19.28 55.39
CA PRO A 8 -36.67 17.90 55.26
C PRO A 8 -35.38 17.88 54.42
N CYS A 9 -34.26 17.54 55.08
CA CYS A 9 -33.01 17.18 54.42
C CYS A 9 -33.21 15.98 53.49
N LEU A 10 -33.15 16.20 52.18
CA LEU A 10 -32.93 15.13 51.21
C LEU A 10 -31.44 14.78 51.18
N TRP A 11 -31.09 13.59 51.65
CA TRP A 11 -29.78 12.97 51.42
C TRP A 11 -29.75 12.43 49.99
N ILE A 12 -28.97 13.06 49.11
CA ILE A 12 -28.66 12.52 47.78
C ILE A 12 -27.47 11.58 47.93
N LEU A 13 -27.75 10.28 47.88
CA LEU A 13 -26.73 9.23 47.79
C LEU A 13 -26.20 9.21 46.35
N ALA A 14 -25.04 9.79 46.12
CA ALA A 14 -24.36 9.74 44.83
C ALA A 14 -23.76 8.34 44.61
N ILE A 15 -24.46 7.51 43.83
CA ILE A 15 -23.93 6.24 43.33
C ILE A 15 -22.98 6.58 42.17
N ALA A 16 -21.67 6.52 42.43
CA ALA A 16 -20.66 6.60 41.39
C ALA A 16 -20.70 5.32 40.54
N LEU A 17 -21.31 5.42 39.36
CA LEU A 17 -21.19 4.41 38.30
C LEU A 17 -19.78 4.49 37.71
N SER A 18 -18.88 3.65 38.20
CA SER A 18 -17.61 3.37 37.53
C SER A 18 -17.92 2.62 36.23
N ALA A 19 -18.04 3.35 35.13
CA ALA A 19 -18.03 2.77 33.80
C ALA A 19 -16.63 2.20 33.54
N THR A 20 -16.44 0.91 33.79
CA THR A 20 -15.30 0.18 33.22
C THR A 20 -15.48 0.21 31.71
N ALA A 21 -14.73 1.06 31.03
CA ALA A 21 -14.59 1.03 29.59
C ALA A 21 -14.13 -0.38 29.20
N ALA A 22 -15.01 -1.17 28.60
CA ALA A 22 -14.62 -2.41 27.95
C ALA A 22 -13.56 -2.04 26.91
N ALA A 23 -12.36 -2.58 27.04
CA ALA A 23 -11.35 -2.43 26.00
C ALA A 23 -11.96 -3.02 24.71
N GLU A 24 -12.21 -2.18 23.71
CA GLU A 24 -12.69 -2.63 22.40
C GLU A 24 -11.73 -3.70 21.88
N GLU A 25 -12.29 -4.84 21.43
CA GLU A 25 -11.47 -5.87 20.82
C GLU A 25 -10.70 -5.30 19.62
N PRO A 26 -9.41 -5.61 19.47
CA PRO A 26 -8.61 -5.11 18.37
C PRO A 26 -9.21 -5.54 17.02
N PHE A 27 -9.44 -4.58 16.12
CA PHE A 27 -10.09 -4.85 14.84
C PHE A 27 -9.23 -5.72 13.91
N ARG A 28 -9.85 -6.73 13.31
CA ARG A 28 -9.28 -7.58 12.26
C ARG A 28 -10.20 -7.57 11.03
N PRO A 29 -9.65 -7.58 9.80
CA PRO A 29 -10.45 -7.76 8.60
C PRO A 29 -11.18 -9.11 8.64
N GLU A 30 -12.40 -9.13 8.13
CA GLU A 30 -13.22 -10.33 8.00
C GLU A 30 -13.14 -10.87 6.57
N ASP A 31 -13.18 -12.19 6.42
CA ASP A 31 -13.22 -12.84 5.11
C ASP A 31 -14.47 -12.40 4.31
N GLY A 32 -14.27 -12.10 3.03
CA GLY A 32 -15.34 -11.65 2.13
C GLY A 32 -15.83 -10.22 2.37
N LYS A 33 -15.16 -9.43 3.23
CA LYS A 33 -15.49 -8.02 3.47
C LYS A 33 -14.28 -7.11 3.25
N PHE A 34 -14.53 -5.94 2.66
CA PHE A 34 -13.53 -4.88 2.56
C PHE A 34 -13.52 -4.09 3.88
N PRO A 35 -12.38 -4.00 4.58
CA PRO A 35 -12.31 -3.30 5.86
C PRO A 35 -12.32 -1.77 5.66
N PRO A 36 -12.96 -1.01 6.56
CA PRO A 36 -12.96 0.45 6.50
C PRO A 36 -11.55 1.00 6.75
N LEU A 37 -11.11 1.94 5.91
CA LEU A 37 -9.76 2.50 5.93
C LEU A 37 -9.45 3.16 7.28
N GLU A 38 -10.45 3.75 7.93
CA GLU A 38 -10.36 4.49 9.19
C GLU A 38 -9.89 3.61 10.34
N LYS A 39 -10.15 2.30 10.26
CA LYS A 39 -9.69 1.32 11.26
C LYS A 39 -8.26 0.85 11.04
N ALA A 40 -7.64 1.20 9.90
CA ALA A 40 -6.27 0.83 9.61
C ALA A 40 -5.29 1.66 10.46
N HIS A 41 -4.27 1.02 11.00
CA HIS A 41 -3.14 1.71 11.61
C HIS A 41 -2.26 2.33 10.52
N SER A 42 -1.73 3.52 10.80
CA SER A 42 -0.93 4.31 9.86
C SER A 42 0.51 4.43 10.37
N TYR A 43 1.48 4.14 9.50
CA TYR A 43 2.89 4.38 9.76
C TYR A 43 3.64 4.62 8.46
N ARG A 44 4.89 5.06 8.56
CA ARG A 44 5.78 5.38 7.43
C ARG A 44 7.12 4.70 7.62
N GLY A 45 7.78 4.33 6.53
CA GLY A 45 9.11 3.73 6.61
C GLY A 45 9.74 3.50 5.24
N GLU A 46 10.99 3.08 5.24
CA GLU A 46 11.75 2.78 4.03
C GLU A 46 11.51 1.32 3.61
N ILE A 47 11.17 1.07 2.36
CA ILE A 47 11.08 -0.30 1.83
C ILE A 47 12.48 -0.89 1.66
N VAL A 48 12.77 -2.00 2.34
CA VAL A 48 14.12 -2.61 2.38
C VAL A 48 14.16 -4.01 1.77
N PHE A 49 13.00 -4.64 1.55
CA PHE A 49 12.89 -5.93 0.90
C PHE A 49 11.52 -6.09 0.22
N VAL A 50 11.50 -6.77 -0.92
CA VAL A 50 10.27 -7.06 -1.69
C VAL A 50 10.29 -8.50 -2.21
N ASP A 51 9.21 -9.22 -1.93
CA ASP A 51 8.81 -10.41 -2.69
C ASP A 51 7.46 -10.16 -3.36
N HIS A 52 7.52 -9.63 -4.59
CA HIS A 52 6.36 -9.26 -5.38
C HIS A 52 5.44 -10.45 -5.71
N ALA A 53 5.98 -11.66 -5.91
CA ALA A 53 5.18 -12.81 -6.35
C ALA A 53 4.24 -13.32 -5.26
N THR A 54 4.64 -13.18 -3.99
CA THR A 54 3.80 -13.53 -2.84
C THR A 54 3.21 -12.31 -2.14
N ARG A 55 3.41 -11.12 -2.72
CA ARG A 55 2.98 -9.81 -2.22
C ARG A 55 3.39 -9.56 -0.76
N ARG A 56 4.65 -9.86 -0.44
CA ARG A 56 5.27 -9.63 0.87
C ARG A 56 6.47 -8.71 0.75
N GLY A 57 6.90 -8.13 1.86
CA GLY A 57 8.10 -7.30 1.91
C GLY A 57 8.51 -6.98 3.34
N SER A 58 9.52 -6.12 3.48
CA SER A 58 9.89 -5.56 4.78
C SER A 58 10.11 -4.06 4.67
N ILE A 59 9.70 -3.34 5.71
CA ILE A 59 9.81 -1.89 5.82
C ILE A 59 10.58 -1.53 7.09
N ARG A 60 11.56 -0.65 6.99
CA ARG A 60 12.20 -0.06 8.17
C ARG A 60 11.31 1.07 8.67
N VAL A 61 10.56 0.81 9.73
CA VAL A 61 9.56 1.77 10.25
C VAL A 61 10.25 2.97 10.87
N GLN A 62 9.73 4.16 10.58
CA GLN A 62 10.18 5.40 11.19
C GLN A 62 9.73 5.46 12.65
N GLY A 63 10.70 5.42 13.57
CA GLY A 63 10.50 5.64 15.00
C GLY A 63 11.06 6.98 15.46
N THR A 64 11.07 7.20 16.77
CA THR A 64 11.62 8.41 17.40
C THR A 64 13.14 8.35 17.64
N GLY A 65 13.76 7.18 17.50
CA GLY A 65 15.20 6.99 17.69
C GLY A 65 16.03 7.04 16.40
N MET A 66 17.14 6.30 16.42
CA MET A 66 18.10 6.10 15.34
C MET A 66 17.52 5.22 14.24
N PHE A 67 16.96 5.85 13.21
CA PHE A 67 16.26 5.15 12.12
C PHE A 67 17.07 3.99 11.52
N PHE A 68 18.35 4.20 11.23
CA PHE A 68 19.21 3.18 10.60
C PHE A 68 19.42 1.91 11.45
N ARG A 69 19.10 1.95 12.76
CA ARG A 69 19.18 0.80 13.66
C ARG A 69 17.87 0.04 13.79
N ASN A 70 16.80 0.51 13.17
CA ASN A 70 15.50 -0.16 13.25
C ASN A 70 15.56 -1.42 12.38
N ASP A 71 15.13 -2.53 12.97
CA ASP A 71 15.08 -3.83 12.31
C ASP A 71 14.04 -3.77 11.16
N PRO A 72 14.25 -4.49 10.04
CA PRO A 72 13.25 -4.63 8.99
C PRO A 72 11.94 -5.22 9.54
N HIS A 73 10.84 -4.48 9.43
CA HIS A 73 9.53 -4.92 9.85
C HIS A 73 8.79 -5.62 8.68
N PRO A 74 8.54 -6.94 8.75
CA PRO A 74 7.91 -7.69 7.67
C PRO A 74 6.42 -7.34 7.53
N PHE A 75 5.93 -7.32 6.29
CA PHE A 75 4.52 -7.11 5.98
C PHE A 75 4.03 -8.05 4.86
N ALA A 76 2.72 -8.28 4.84
CA ALA A 76 2.02 -8.95 3.75
C ALA A 76 0.91 -8.04 3.22
N MET A 77 0.75 -7.94 1.90
CA MET A 77 -0.41 -7.25 1.33
C MET A 77 -1.67 -8.11 1.54
N LEU A 78 -2.78 -7.48 1.93
CA LEU A 78 -4.09 -8.11 1.81
C LEU A 78 -4.37 -8.49 0.34
N PRO A 79 -5.23 -9.49 0.05
CA PRO A 79 -5.53 -9.88 -1.33
C PRO A 79 -5.99 -8.73 -2.22
N TYR A 80 -6.81 -7.84 -1.64
CA TYR A 80 -7.34 -6.60 -2.23
C TYR A 80 -6.50 -5.36 -1.88
N GLY A 81 -5.30 -5.54 -1.32
CA GLY A 81 -4.41 -4.45 -0.97
C GLY A 81 -3.85 -3.74 -2.20
N ILE A 82 -3.80 -2.40 -2.15
CA ILE A 82 -3.42 -1.52 -3.25
C ILE A 82 -2.00 -0.98 -3.01
N VAL A 83 -1.19 -0.95 -4.06
CA VAL A 83 0.11 -0.28 -4.07
C VAL A 83 0.02 0.91 -5.03
N ARG A 84 0.53 2.07 -4.60
CA ARG A 84 0.65 3.26 -5.44
C ARG A 84 2.08 3.77 -5.49
N TYR A 85 2.49 4.15 -6.69
CA TYR A 85 3.79 4.75 -6.98
C TYR A 85 3.60 5.84 -8.02
N HIS A 86 4.27 6.97 -7.86
CA HIS A 86 4.17 8.12 -8.75
C HIS A 86 2.72 8.52 -9.06
N CYS A 87 1.87 8.57 -8.04
CA CYS A 87 0.45 8.91 -8.13
C CYS A 87 -0.41 7.93 -8.97
N ALA A 88 0.12 6.76 -9.32
CA ALA A 88 -0.57 5.75 -10.10
C ALA A 88 -0.52 4.37 -9.44
N SER A 89 -1.34 3.43 -9.93
CA SER A 89 -1.34 2.04 -9.48
C SER A 89 -0.03 1.34 -9.82
N ALA A 90 0.43 0.48 -8.93
CA ALA A 90 1.70 -0.22 -9.07
C ALA A 90 1.63 -1.66 -8.53
N ASP A 91 2.61 -2.47 -8.92
CA ASP A 91 2.95 -3.70 -8.22
C ASP A 91 4.17 -3.46 -7.31
N LEU A 92 4.40 -4.33 -6.32
CA LEU A 92 5.55 -4.18 -5.41
C LEU A 92 6.89 -4.19 -6.16
N ARG A 93 6.97 -4.87 -7.31
CA ARG A 93 8.19 -4.90 -8.15
C ARG A 93 8.57 -3.54 -8.73
N ASP A 94 7.61 -2.62 -8.82
CA ASP A 94 7.81 -1.32 -9.44
C ASP A 94 8.46 -0.34 -8.45
N ILE A 95 8.47 -0.68 -7.16
CA ILE A 95 8.96 0.18 -6.08
C ILE A 95 10.46 -0.04 -5.89
N PRO A 96 11.31 0.97 -6.11
CA PRO A 96 12.73 0.87 -5.80
C PRO A 96 12.96 0.62 -4.30
N LEU A 97 13.95 -0.21 -3.97
CA LEU A 97 14.42 -0.30 -2.58
C LEU A 97 14.96 1.06 -2.12
N GLY A 98 14.70 1.39 -0.87
CA GLY A 98 15.03 2.69 -0.30
C GLY A 98 13.92 3.73 -0.41
N THR A 99 12.86 3.49 -1.17
CA THR A 99 11.69 4.39 -1.23
C THR A 99 10.97 4.43 0.11
N VAL A 100 10.63 5.63 0.58
CA VAL A 100 9.83 5.81 1.78
C VAL A 100 8.35 5.69 1.42
N MET A 101 7.69 4.73 2.05
CA MET A 101 6.29 4.40 1.83
C MET A 101 5.45 4.75 3.05
N HIS A 102 4.22 5.20 2.80
CA HIS A 102 3.13 5.33 3.76
C HIS A 102 2.30 4.06 3.75
N VAL A 103 2.01 3.54 4.94
CA VAL A 103 1.35 2.25 5.13
C VAL A 103 0.03 2.45 5.86
N ARG A 104 -1.03 1.82 5.36
CA ARG A 104 -2.29 1.59 6.07
C ARG A 104 -2.49 0.09 6.21
N ALA A 105 -2.40 -0.40 7.43
CA ALA A 105 -2.39 -1.83 7.70
C ALA A 105 -3.31 -2.22 8.85
N PHE A 106 -3.63 -3.51 8.89
CA PHE A 106 -4.44 -4.14 9.91
C PHE A 106 -3.66 -5.25 10.60
N LEU A 107 -4.19 -5.68 11.75
CA LEU A 107 -3.82 -6.94 12.35
C LEU A 107 -4.10 -8.11 11.39
N PRO A 108 -3.39 -9.25 11.51
CA PRO A 108 -3.62 -10.41 10.67
C PRO A 108 -5.09 -10.82 10.68
N PRO A 109 -5.75 -11.02 9.53
CA PRO A 109 -7.12 -11.53 9.47
C PRO A 109 -7.26 -12.86 10.22
N ASP A 110 -6.34 -13.80 9.93
CA ASP A 110 -6.19 -15.05 10.67
C ASP A 110 -4.77 -15.16 11.25
N PRO A 111 -4.58 -14.96 12.57
CA PRO A 111 -3.29 -15.10 13.23
C PRO A 111 -2.63 -16.47 13.06
N LYS A 112 -3.40 -17.55 12.92
CA LYS A 112 -2.84 -18.92 12.84
C LYS A 112 -2.18 -19.19 11.51
N ASN A 113 -2.71 -18.57 10.45
CA ASN A 113 -2.27 -18.76 9.07
C ASN A 113 -1.59 -17.50 8.49
N SER A 114 -1.10 -16.63 9.37
CA SER A 114 -0.43 -15.39 8.99
C SER A 114 0.86 -15.66 8.20
N ALA A 115 1.01 -14.99 7.05
CA ALA A 115 2.19 -15.15 6.19
C ALA A 115 3.43 -14.38 6.67
N VAL A 116 3.28 -13.59 7.74
CA VAL A 116 4.30 -12.79 8.42
C VAL A 116 4.15 -12.93 9.94
N PRO A 117 5.17 -12.60 10.75
CA PRO A 117 5.09 -12.71 12.21
C PRO A 117 3.86 -12.02 12.82
N VAL A 118 3.21 -12.69 13.76
CA VAL A 118 2.13 -12.10 14.56
C VAL A 118 2.74 -11.48 15.81
N LEU A 119 2.64 -10.15 15.93
CA LEU A 119 3.15 -9.42 17.09
C LEU A 119 2.05 -9.13 18.12
N PRO A 120 2.40 -8.94 19.40
CA PRO A 120 1.48 -8.41 20.39
C PRO A 120 0.82 -7.09 19.96
N VAL A 121 -0.48 -6.92 20.19
CA VAL A 121 -1.24 -5.74 19.72
C VAL A 121 -0.66 -4.41 20.22
N ASN A 122 -0.06 -4.41 21.41
CA ASN A 122 0.59 -3.23 21.98
C ASN A 122 2.00 -2.95 21.40
N SER A 123 2.52 -3.76 20.47
CA SER A 123 3.90 -3.61 19.94
C SER A 123 4.15 -2.27 19.27
N LYS A 124 3.12 -1.63 18.68
CA LYS A 124 3.19 -0.25 18.15
C LYS A 124 3.47 0.83 19.21
N SER A 125 3.34 0.50 20.49
CA SER A 125 3.60 1.42 21.60
C SER A 125 4.84 1.05 22.41
N LEU A 126 5.47 -0.09 22.12
CA LEU A 126 6.64 -0.55 22.85
C LEU A 126 7.90 0.20 22.40
N ASP A 127 8.77 0.51 23.37
CA ASP A 127 10.11 1.04 23.09
C ASP A 127 11.03 -0.09 22.62
N GLY A 128 11.65 0.10 21.46
CA GLY A 128 12.59 -0.85 20.88
C GLY A 128 13.94 -0.88 21.59
N ASN A 129 14.28 0.21 22.32
CA ASN A 129 15.37 0.44 23.28
C ASN A 129 15.83 1.91 23.18
N HIS A 130 16.79 2.29 24.06
CA HIS A 130 17.39 3.64 24.10
C HIS A 130 17.90 4.20 22.77
N ASN A 131 18.20 3.35 21.77
CA ASN A 131 18.66 3.78 20.46
C ASN A 131 17.55 3.82 19.41
N ARG A 132 16.52 2.98 19.50
CA ARG A 132 15.53 2.80 18.41
C ARG A 132 14.24 3.58 18.63
N GLY A 133 13.90 3.84 19.89
CA GLY A 133 12.66 4.50 20.26
C GLY A 133 11.43 3.60 20.08
N ALA A 134 10.25 4.19 20.25
CA ALA A 134 8.98 3.47 20.22
C ALA A 134 8.35 3.41 18.84
N GLY A 135 7.45 2.42 18.66
CA GLY A 135 6.56 2.34 17.49
C GLY A 135 7.17 1.75 16.21
N ILE A 136 8.31 1.08 16.33
CA ILE A 136 9.04 0.54 15.18
C ILE A 136 8.57 -0.86 14.73
N ALA A 137 7.66 -1.48 15.48
CA ALA A 137 7.18 -2.84 15.23
C ALA A 137 5.65 -2.95 15.41
N PRO A 138 4.83 -2.25 14.62
CA PRO A 138 3.39 -2.34 14.72
C PRO A 138 2.90 -3.78 14.50
N ALA A 139 1.88 -4.22 15.23
CA ALA A 139 1.29 -5.54 14.98
C ALA A 139 0.44 -5.55 13.71
N GLU A 140 0.06 -4.37 13.24
CA GLU A 140 -0.66 -4.14 12.01
C GLU A 140 0.29 -4.21 10.80
N ASN A 141 0.58 -5.43 10.36
CA ASN A 141 1.48 -5.71 9.24
C ASN A 141 0.79 -6.37 8.03
N HIS A 142 -0.55 -6.38 8.01
CA HIS A 142 -1.35 -6.79 6.86
C HIS A 142 -1.88 -5.56 6.12
N VAL A 143 -1.20 -5.23 5.02
CA VAL A 143 -1.29 -3.92 4.36
C VAL A 143 -2.48 -3.86 3.41
N LEU A 144 -3.36 -2.89 3.62
CA LEU A 144 -4.42 -2.53 2.69
C LEU A 144 -3.93 -1.52 1.65
N LEU A 145 -3.10 -0.56 2.06
CA LEU A 145 -2.65 0.51 1.19
C LEU A 145 -1.18 0.82 1.47
N LEU A 146 -0.38 0.80 0.40
CA LEU A 146 1.04 1.12 0.40
C LEU A 146 1.30 2.21 -0.66
N GLU A 147 1.73 3.39 -0.24
CA GLU A 147 1.81 4.56 -1.13
C GLU A 147 3.15 5.27 -0.97
N ASP A 148 3.77 5.67 -2.09
CA ASP A 148 4.89 6.60 -2.02
C ASP A 148 4.44 8.02 -1.61
N GLU A 149 5.40 8.87 -1.28
CA GLU A 149 5.12 10.22 -0.79
C GLU A 149 4.23 11.06 -1.74
N PRO A 150 4.43 11.10 -3.08
CA PRO A 150 3.53 11.80 -3.98
C PRO A 150 2.11 11.23 -3.98
N SER A 151 1.94 9.91 -3.99
CA SER A 151 0.60 9.28 -3.98
C SER A 151 -0.13 9.58 -2.67
N TYR A 152 0.57 9.49 -1.54
CA TYR A 152 0.04 9.86 -0.23
C TYR A 152 -0.39 11.33 -0.21
N CYS A 153 0.47 12.24 -0.68
CA CYS A 153 0.16 13.66 -0.75
C CYS A 153 -1.07 13.93 -1.62
N GLN A 154 -1.17 13.30 -2.79
CA GLN A 154 -2.32 13.44 -3.67
C GLN A 154 -3.63 12.99 -2.99
N ARG A 155 -3.62 11.83 -2.32
CA ARG A 155 -4.81 11.29 -1.65
C ARG A 155 -5.25 12.14 -0.46
N GLU A 156 -4.29 12.65 0.31
CA GLU A 156 -4.56 13.47 1.50
C GLU A 156 -4.73 14.97 1.18
N GLY A 157 -4.65 15.36 -0.10
CA GLY A 157 -4.73 16.77 -0.50
C GLY A 157 -3.57 17.63 0.03
N LYS A 158 -2.39 17.02 0.21
CA LYS A 158 -1.18 17.68 0.73
C LYS A 158 -0.21 18.05 -0.39
N ILE A 159 0.67 19.00 -0.10
CA ILE A 159 1.73 19.45 -0.99
C ILE A 159 2.95 19.90 -0.19
N TRP A 160 4.15 19.66 -0.72
CA TRP A 160 5.38 20.14 -0.13
C TRP A 160 5.64 21.58 -0.58
N LYS A 161 6.12 22.41 0.34
CA LYS A 161 6.60 23.78 0.06
C LYS A 161 8.09 23.84 0.31
N LEU A 162 8.90 24.07 -0.73
CA LEU A 162 10.35 24.21 -0.61
C LEU A 162 10.70 25.59 -0.07
N LYS A 163 11.45 25.65 1.03
CA LYS A 163 11.76 26.89 1.76
C LYS A 163 13.17 27.39 1.50
N GLU A 164 14.17 26.52 1.63
CA GLU A 164 15.59 26.83 1.45
C GLU A 164 16.32 25.65 0.82
N VAL A 165 17.29 25.95 -0.04
CA VAL A 165 18.31 25.01 -0.49
C VAL A 165 19.68 25.52 -0.06
N ASP A 166 20.56 24.62 0.39
CA ASP A 166 21.96 24.86 0.69
C ASP A 166 22.81 23.91 -0.17
N LEU A 167 23.40 24.42 -1.24
CA LEU A 167 24.08 23.64 -2.27
C LEU A 167 25.60 23.73 -2.17
N LYS A 168 26.28 22.59 -2.28
CA LYS A 168 27.74 22.53 -2.46
C LYS A 168 28.13 21.33 -3.32
N ASN A 169 28.78 21.56 -4.46
CA ASN A 169 29.22 20.50 -5.38
C ASN A 169 28.07 19.55 -5.79
N ASN A 170 26.97 20.10 -6.29
CA ASN A 170 25.77 19.35 -6.73
C ASN A 170 25.11 18.46 -5.66
N LYS A 171 25.37 18.70 -4.37
CA LYS A 171 24.71 18.02 -3.25
C LYS A 171 24.46 18.99 -2.11
N GLY A 172 23.57 18.64 -1.21
CA GLY A 172 23.26 19.57 -0.12
C GLY A 172 22.07 19.21 0.71
N LEU A 173 21.52 20.24 1.34
CA LEU A 173 20.35 20.14 2.20
C LEU A 173 19.22 20.99 1.64
N ILE A 174 18.01 20.45 1.68
CA ILE A 174 16.78 21.15 1.33
C ILE A 174 15.87 21.17 2.56
N VAL A 175 15.28 22.34 2.82
CA VAL A 175 14.28 22.52 3.88
C VAL A 175 12.93 22.66 3.21
N ALA A 176 11.97 21.83 3.62
CA ALA A 176 10.61 21.86 3.09
C ALA A 176 9.58 21.64 4.20
N SER A 177 8.36 22.11 3.98
CA SER A 177 7.24 21.90 4.89
C SER A 177 6.09 21.21 4.16
N LEU A 178 5.50 20.18 4.75
CA LEU A 178 4.33 19.49 4.21
C LEU A 178 3.05 20.07 4.81
N GLY A 179 2.15 20.56 3.95
CA GLY A 179 0.87 21.14 4.39
C GLY A 179 -0.28 20.78 3.46
N LEU A 180 -1.51 21.13 3.85
CA LEU A 180 -2.68 21.01 2.98
C LEU A 180 -2.55 21.96 1.78
N LYS A 181 -2.99 21.51 0.60
CA LYS A 181 -2.93 22.29 -0.64
C LYS A 181 -3.78 23.57 -0.57
N GLN A 182 -4.81 23.60 0.29
CA GLN A 182 -5.78 24.69 0.40
C GLN A 182 -5.61 25.58 1.65
N GLU A 183 -4.74 25.23 2.61
CA GLU A 183 -4.47 26.09 3.76
C GLU A 183 -3.19 26.94 3.55
N GLY A 184 -3.31 28.25 3.78
CA GLY A 184 -2.16 29.14 3.94
C GLY A 184 -1.34 28.73 5.17
N ASP A 185 -0.02 28.89 5.10
CA ASP A 185 1.01 28.41 6.05
C ASP A 185 0.50 28.22 7.50
N SER A 186 -0.15 27.09 7.77
CA SER A 186 -0.29 26.56 9.11
C SER A 186 1.11 26.13 9.55
N LYS A 187 1.36 26.01 10.86
CA LYS A 187 2.67 25.65 11.45
C LYS A 187 3.06 24.19 11.12
N ALA A 188 3.17 23.86 9.84
CA ALA A 188 3.72 22.61 9.36
C ALA A 188 5.19 22.54 9.80
N GLY A 189 5.57 21.43 10.42
CA GLY A 189 6.96 21.19 10.80
C GLY A 189 7.86 21.24 9.56
N GLU A 190 8.96 21.98 9.66
CA GLU A 190 9.99 21.96 8.63
C GLU A 190 10.78 20.66 8.73
N GLU A 191 10.96 20.00 7.58
CA GLU A 191 11.80 18.84 7.44
C GLU A 191 13.04 19.21 6.62
N LYS A 192 14.21 18.88 7.18
CA LYS A 192 15.49 19.06 6.50
C LYS A 192 15.90 17.73 5.90
N MET A 193 15.97 17.68 4.57
CA MET A 193 16.33 16.48 3.80
C MET A 193 17.63 16.69 3.04
N THR A 194 18.29 15.61 2.65
CA THR A 194 19.44 15.65 1.73
C THR A 194 18.98 15.57 0.28
N PHE A 195 19.82 16.04 -0.62
CA PHE A 195 19.73 15.78 -2.06
C PHE A 195 21.14 15.69 -2.64
N ASP A 196 21.31 15.08 -3.80
CA ASP A 196 22.59 14.97 -4.48
C ASP A 196 22.43 15.04 -6.01
N ALA A 197 23.52 14.83 -6.75
CA ALA A 197 23.53 14.95 -8.20
C ALA A 197 22.61 13.91 -8.88
N ALA A 198 22.18 12.85 -8.18
CA ALA A 198 21.24 11.87 -8.69
C ALA A 198 19.77 12.27 -8.46
N THR A 199 19.50 13.34 -7.71
CA THR A 199 18.15 13.87 -7.53
C THR A 199 17.60 14.38 -8.86
N ARG A 200 16.48 13.81 -9.31
CA ARG A 200 15.83 14.16 -10.59
C ARG A 200 14.83 15.29 -10.39
N ILE A 201 14.87 16.30 -11.24
CA ILE A 201 13.92 17.41 -11.22
C ILE A 201 13.04 17.35 -12.45
N TRP A 202 11.74 17.25 -12.26
CA TRP A 202 10.78 17.10 -13.33
C TRP A 202 10.01 18.41 -13.55
N ARG A 203 10.12 18.96 -14.76
CA ARG A 203 9.46 20.19 -15.20
C ARG A 203 8.77 19.95 -16.55
N GLY A 204 7.44 19.92 -16.57
CA GLY A 204 6.66 19.53 -17.75
C GLY A 204 7.08 18.17 -18.33
N ARG A 205 7.85 18.18 -19.43
CA ARG A 205 8.36 16.96 -20.09
C ARG A 205 9.86 16.72 -19.85
N GLU A 206 10.52 17.65 -19.18
CA GLU A 206 11.96 17.61 -18.93
C GLU A 206 12.27 16.77 -17.68
N CYS A 207 13.41 16.08 -17.72
CA CYS A 207 14.05 15.46 -16.56
C CYS A 207 15.41 16.13 -16.43
N LEU A 208 15.51 17.06 -15.49
CA LEU A 208 16.65 17.92 -15.26
C LEU A 208 17.50 17.38 -14.10
N GLY A 209 18.79 17.68 -14.14
CA GLY A 209 19.69 17.55 -13.01
C GLY A 209 19.83 18.86 -12.23
N ILE A 210 20.59 18.80 -11.13
CA ILE A 210 20.94 19.97 -10.33
C ILE A 210 21.74 20.98 -11.15
N GLU A 211 22.62 20.50 -12.03
CA GLU A 211 23.47 21.32 -12.90
C GLU A 211 22.67 22.17 -13.91
N ASP A 212 21.52 21.65 -14.38
CA ASP A 212 20.63 22.39 -15.27
C ASP A 212 20.02 23.59 -14.53
N LEU A 213 19.52 23.38 -13.30
CA LEU A 213 18.97 24.47 -12.50
C LEU A 213 20.03 25.53 -12.12
N VAL A 214 21.28 25.12 -11.93
CA VAL A 214 22.39 26.05 -11.70
C VAL A 214 22.71 26.83 -12.97
N SER A 215 22.78 26.16 -14.12
CA SER A 215 23.07 26.78 -15.42
C SER A 215 22.00 27.78 -15.85
N GLU A 216 20.73 27.50 -15.51
CA GLU A 216 19.61 28.41 -15.72
C GLU A 216 19.52 29.55 -14.68
N GLY A 217 20.36 29.54 -13.64
CA GLY A 217 20.32 30.52 -12.54
C GLY A 217 19.13 30.34 -11.58
N VAL A 218 18.38 29.25 -11.71
CA VAL A 218 17.25 28.90 -10.83
C VAL A 218 17.76 28.51 -9.45
N TRP A 219 18.86 27.76 -9.34
CA TRP A 219 19.54 27.43 -8.09
C TRP A 219 20.93 28.11 -8.04
N PRO A 220 21.50 28.37 -6.85
CA PRO A 220 22.83 28.97 -6.75
C PRO A 220 23.89 27.93 -7.14
N ALA A 221 25.05 28.35 -7.66
CA ALA A 221 26.17 27.42 -7.93
C ALA A 221 26.76 26.83 -6.63
N GLU A 222 26.80 27.62 -5.55
CA GLU A 222 27.15 27.21 -4.20
C GLU A 222 26.44 28.11 -3.18
N GLY A 223 26.19 27.58 -1.99
CA GLY A 223 25.61 28.29 -0.85
C GLY A 223 24.08 28.21 -0.78
N LYS A 224 23.52 29.11 0.02
CA LYS A 224 22.10 29.10 0.38
C LYS A 224 21.25 29.96 -0.54
N LYS A 225 20.05 29.48 -0.86
CA LYS A 225 19.01 30.24 -1.56
C LYS A 225 17.63 29.93 -0.97
N SER A 226 16.85 30.98 -0.71
CA SER A 226 15.44 30.83 -0.39
C SER A 226 14.64 30.45 -1.65
N LEU A 227 13.73 29.49 -1.51
CA LEU A 227 12.86 28.98 -2.57
C LEU A 227 11.41 29.48 -2.43
N GLY A 228 11.15 30.42 -1.51
CA GLY A 228 9.88 31.16 -1.43
C GLY A 228 8.65 30.29 -1.11
N GLY A 229 8.82 29.06 -0.62
CA GLY A 229 7.69 28.15 -0.40
C GLY A 229 7.17 27.49 -1.67
N GLN A 230 8.01 27.32 -2.70
CA GLN A 230 7.64 26.70 -3.98
C GLN A 230 6.93 25.36 -3.77
N ALA A 231 5.71 25.26 -4.31
CA ALA A 231 4.87 24.08 -4.20
C ALA A 231 5.39 22.97 -5.12
N VAL A 232 5.64 21.78 -4.56
CA VAL A 232 6.17 20.60 -5.29
C VAL A 232 5.59 19.31 -4.73
N LEU A 233 5.74 18.21 -5.48
CA LEU A 233 5.71 16.86 -4.92
C LEU A 233 7.13 16.31 -4.84
N LEU A 234 7.41 15.53 -3.80
CA LEU A 234 8.74 14.98 -3.52
C LEU A 234 8.72 13.46 -3.55
N GLY A 235 9.69 12.88 -4.24
CA GLY A 235 10.06 11.47 -4.08
C GLY A 235 11.04 11.39 -2.91
N ILE A 236 10.69 10.60 -1.90
CA ILE A 236 11.48 10.49 -0.68
C ILE A 236 12.04 9.08 -0.56
N THR A 237 13.33 9.02 -0.28
CA THR A 237 14.10 7.81 -0.02
C THR A 237 14.91 7.97 1.27
N TRP A 238 15.61 6.94 1.69
CA TRP A 238 16.62 7.05 2.74
C TRP A 238 18.02 6.72 2.21
N LYS A 239 19.00 7.50 2.68
CA LYS A 239 20.44 7.25 2.44
C LYS A 239 21.20 7.49 3.76
N PRO A 240 22.29 6.75 4.01
CA PRO A 240 23.19 7.05 5.11
C PRO A 240 23.66 8.51 5.00
N THR A 241 23.42 9.29 6.05
CA THR A 241 23.80 10.70 6.09
C THR A 241 25.06 10.86 6.95
N PRO A 242 26.05 11.66 6.50
CA PRO A 242 27.19 12.06 7.34
C PRO A 242 26.77 12.79 8.62
N ASP A 243 27.73 13.08 9.49
CA ASP A 243 27.56 13.98 10.65
C ASP A 243 26.71 13.44 11.82
N GLY A 244 26.49 12.13 11.88
CA GLY A 244 25.87 11.48 13.05
C GLY A 244 24.38 11.79 13.22
N VAL A 245 23.70 12.26 12.17
CA VAL A 245 22.27 12.56 12.21
C VAL A 245 21.48 11.26 12.11
N PHE A 246 20.77 10.96 13.18
CA PHE A 246 20.06 9.70 13.39
C PHE A 246 18.96 9.40 12.36
N THR A 247 18.22 10.44 11.94
CA THR A 247 17.14 10.33 10.96
C THR A 247 17.14 11.56 10.06
N ARG A 248 17.57 11.38 8.81
CA ARG A 248 17.44 12.38 7.74
C ARG A 248 17.12 11.66 6.44
N PHE A 249 16.02 12.05 5.81
CA PHE A 249 15.62 11.47 4.52
C PHE A 249 16.31 12.17 3.35
N HIS A 250 16.17 11.56 2.18
CA HIS A 250 16.81 11.98 0.93
C HIS A 250 15.77 12.19 -0.16
N VAL A 251 15.84 13.32 -0.85
CA VAL A 251 14.97 13.64 -1.99
C VAL A 251 15.53 12.95 -3.24
N SER A 252 14.79 11.99 -3.78
CA SER A 252 15.14 11.32 -5.04
C SER A 252 14.59 12.06 -6.25
N ASP A 253 13.43 12.70 -6.08
CA ASP A 253 12.69 13.33 -7.17
C ASP A 253 12.00 14.61 -6.69
N ILE A 254 11.94 15.63 -7.55
CA ILE A 254 11.18 16.86 -7.33
C ILE A 254 10.30 17.09 -8.55
N TRP A 255 8.98 16.97 -8.41
CA TRP A 255 8.03 17.37 -9.45
C TRP A 255 7.60 18.82 -9.23
N LEU A 256 7.99 19.70 -10.15
CA LEU A 256 7.74 21.14 -10.05
C LEU A 256 6.34 21.57 -10.50
N ASP A 257 5.65 20.72 -11.27
CA ASP A 257 4.35 21.02 -11.85
C ASP A 257 3.48 19.78 -12.07
N ASP A 258 2.18 20.01 -12.28
CA ASP A 258 1.19 18.96 -12.48
C ASP A 258 1.45 18.15 -13.77
N ALA A 259 2.00 18.77 -14.82
CA ALA A 259 2.26 18.09 -16.09
C ALA A 259 3.37 17.03 -15.93
N ALA A 260 4.42 17.34 -15.17
CA ALA A 260 5.48 16.43 -14.81
C ALA A 260 4.96 15.23 -13.98
N MET A 261 4.10 15.49 -12.99
CA MET A 261 3.50 14.44 -12.18
C MET A 261 2.54 13.56 -13.01
N GLN A 262 1.67 14.16 -13.82
CA GLN A 262 0.74 13.45 -14.71
C GLN A 262 1.48 12.53 -15.69
N ARG A 263 2.62 12.98 -16.23
CA ARG A 263 3.46 12.16 -17.10
C ARG A 263 4.01 10.94 -16.36
N SER A 264 4.51 11.14 -15.15
CA SER A 264 5.05 10.05 -14.33
C SER A 264 3.96 9.03 -13.97
N ALA A 265 2.78 9.52 -13.58
CA ALA A 265 1.60 8.69 -13.32
C ALA A 265 1.15 7.92 -14.58
N HIS A 266 1.18 8.55 -15.76
CA HIS A 266 0.84 7.89 -17.02
C HIS A 266 1.79 6.74 -17.33
N LEU A 267 3.11 6.96 -17.22
CA LEU A 267 4.11 5.91 -17.47
C LEU A 267 3.94 4.73 -16.51
N GLN A 268 3.77 5.01 -15.22
CA GLN A 268 3.53 3.97 -14.22
C GLN A 268 2.20 3.23 -14.47
N THR A 269 1.16 3.93 -14.93
CA THR A 269 -0.12 3.31 -15.30
C THR A 269 0.05 2.32 -16.45
N GLU A 270 0.83 2.65 -17.48
CA GLU A 270 1.06 1.73 -18.61
C GLU A 270 1.89 0.50 -18.19
N VAL A 271 2.90 0.67 -17.32
CA VAL A 271 3.65 -0.44 -16.71
C VAL A 271 2.70 -1.39 -15.98
N HIS A 272 1.85 -0.84 -15.10
CA HIS A 272 0.92 -1.65 -14.31
C HIS A 272 -0.18 -2.30 -15.16
N LYS A 273 -0.66 -1.63 -16.22
CA LYS A 273 -1.60 -2.24 -17.19
C LYS A 273 -1.00 -3.46 -17.88
N ALA A 274 0.25 -3.38 -18.33
CA ALA A 274 0.94 -4.52 -18.91
C ALA A 274 1.07 -5.67 -17.87
N PHE A 275 1.42 -5.33 -16.63
CA PHE A 275 1.50 -6.29 -15.54
C PHE A 275 0.16 -7.03 -15.30
N ILE A 276 -0.94 -6.31 -15.11
CA ILE A 276 -2.26 -6.92 -14.84
C ILE A 276 -2.74 -7.76 -16.01
N ARG A 277 -2.53 -7.33 -17.26
CA ARG A 277 -2.86 -8.15 -18.44
C ARG A 277 -2.11 -9.48 -18.46
N SER A 278 -0.88 -9.49 -17.97
CA SER A 278 -0.04 -10.69 -17.93
C SER A 278 -0.29 -11.59 -16.71
N ARG A 279 -0.66 -11.04 -15.54
CA ARG A 279 -0.89 -11.78 -14.27
C ARG A 279 -2.37 -11.95 -13.91
N TRP A 280 -3.26 -11.47 -14.78
CA TRP A 280 -4.71 -11.55 -14.72
C TRP A 280 -5.32 -10.70 -13.59
N MET A 281 -6.60 -10.34 -13.76
CA MET A 281 -7.32 -9.48 -12.82
C MET A 281 -7.57 -10.27 -11.52
N PRO A 282 -7.19 -9.74 -10.35
CA PRO A 282 -7.54 -10.36 -9.08
C PRO A 282 -9.00 -10.08 -8.72
N ALA A 283 -9.62 -11.06 -8.09
CA ALA A 283 -10.99 -11.00 -7.59
C ALA A 283 -11.15 -11.97 -6.42
N TRP A 284 -12.29 -11.90 -5.73
CA TRP A 284 -12.75 -13.02 -4.91
C TRP A 284 -14.08 -13.56 -5.43
N ILE A 285 -14.44 -14.75 -4.96
CA ILE A 285 -15.74 -15.36 -5.26
C ILE A 285 -16.76 -14.94 -4.21
N ASP A 286 -17.86 -14.32 -4.65
CA ASP A 286 -19.00 -13.99 -3.80
C ASP A 286 -19.88 -15.23 -3.61
N THR A 287 -20.28 -15.87 -4.71
CA THR A 287 -21.20 -17.03 -4.70
C THR A 287 -20.90 -18.02 -5.82
N VAL A 288 -21.32 -19.27 -5.63
CA VAL A 288 -21.25 -20.33 -6.65
C VAL A 288 -22.58 -21.08 -6.70
N GLU A 289 -23.20 -21.10 -7.88
CA GLU A 289 -24.37 -21.91 -8.20
C GLU A 289 -23.92 -23.18 -8.94
N TYR A 290 -23.94 -24.32 -8.25
CA TYR A 290 -23.52 -25.60 -8.83
C TYR A 290 -24.59 -26.19 -9.75
N GLY A 291 -24.17 -26.60 -10.94
CA GLY A 291 -24.93 -27.39 -11.89
C GLY A 291 -24.56 -28.88 -11.85
N LYS A 292 -24.94 -29.61 -12.90
CA LYS A 292 -24.58 -31.02 -13.07
C LYS A 292 -23.22 -31.16 -13.75
N PHE A 293 -22.51 -32.24 -13.45
CA PHE A 293 -21.27 -32.66 -14.13
C PHE A 293 -20.16 -31.59 -14.15
N GLY A 294 -19.97 -30.88 -13.03
CA GLY A 294 -18.89 -29.89 -12.89
C GLY A 294 -19.23 -28.49 -13.39
N ARG A 295 -20.36 -28.30 -14.09
CA ARG A 295 -20.82 -26.97 -14.49
C ARG A 295 -21.16 -26.12 -13.27
N ALA A 296 -20.80 -24.84 -13.29
CA ALA A 296 -21.15 -23.89 -12.25
C ALA A 296 -21.26 -22.46 -12.80
N LYS A 297 -22.11 -21.65 -12.16
CA LYS A 297 -22.14 -20.21 -12.34
C LYS A 297 -21.54 -19.55 -11.12
N VAL A 298 -20.59 -18.65 -11.34
CA VAL A 298 -19.74 -18.05 -10.34
C VAL A 298 -19.98 -16.55 -10.37
N THR A 299 -20.25 -15.95 -9.22
CA THR A 299 -20.26 -14.49 -9.06
C THR A 299 -18.98 -14.08 -8.37
N ALA A 300 -18.25 -13.13 -8.93
CA ALA A 300 -16.97 -12.68 -8.40
C ALA A 300 -16.85 -11.16 -8.44
N THR A 301 -16.34 -10.56 -7.35
CA THR A 301 -16.06 -9.12 -7.25
C THR A 301 -14.60 -8.87 -7.62
N LEU A 302 -14.37 -8.08 -8.67
CA LEU A 302 -13.02 -7.69 -9.09
C LEU A 302 -12.42 -6.73 -8.06
N PHE A 303 -11.15 -6.91 -7.73
CA PHE A 303 -10.47 -6.00 -6.79
C PHE A 303 -10.18 -4.64 -7.41
N GLY A 304 -10.16 -3.64 -6.54
CA GLY A 304 -9.96 -2.23 -6.86
C GLY A 304 -8.50 -1.87 -7.11
N GLY A 305 -8.29 -0.58 -7.39
CA GLY A 305 -6.95 -0.03 -7.59
C GLY A 305 -6.35 -0.27 -8.98
N MET A 306 -7.08 -0.85 -9.93
CA MET A 306 -6.64 -0.99 -11.33
C MET A 306 -7.11 0.19 -12.21
N ALA A 307 -6.42 0.40 -13.34
CA ALA A 307 -6.80 1.41 -14.32
C ALA A 307 -8.18 1.10 -14.95
N PRO A 308 -9.06 2.09 -15.17
CA PRO A 308 -10.41 1.89 -15.72
C PRO A 308 -10.46 1.07 -17.01
N SER A 309 -9.47 1.26 -17.89
CA SER A 309 -9.35 0.52 -19.15
C SER A 309 -9.20 -0.99 -18.97
N LEU A 310 -8.68 -1.48 -17.83
CA LEU A 310 -8.55 -2.91 -17.57
C LEU A 310 -9.91 -3.53 -17.27
N TYR A 311 -10.77 -2.83 -16.53
CA TYR A 311 -12.12 -3.33 -16.26
C TYR A 311 -13.01 -3.28 -17.51
N ALA A 312 -12.78 -2.31 -18.41
CA ALA A 312 -13.51 -2.21 -19.68
C ALA A 312 -13.30 -3.42 -20.63
N ASP A 313 -12.22 -4.19 -20.41
CA ASP A 313 -11.94 -5.41 -21.18
C ASP A 313 -12.83 -6.60 -20.73
N PHE A 314 -13.56 -6.49 -19.61
CA PHE A 314 -14.54 -7.46 -19.15
C PHE A 314 -15.91 -7.14 -19.75
N GLN A 315 -16.35 -7.97 -20.69
CA GLN A 315 -17.59 -7.77 -21.43
C GLN A 315 -18.46 -9.01 -21.39
N LYS A 316 -19.78 -8.80 -21.37
CA LYS A 316 -20.78 -9.87 -21.46
C LYS A 316 -20.62 -10.64 -22.77
N GLY A 317 -20.68 -11.96 -22.69
CA GLY A 317 -20.49 -12.90 -23.79
C GLY A 317 -19.02 -13.25 -24.06
N SER A 318 -18.06 -12.52 -23.49
CA SER A 318 -16.64 -12.78 -23.75
C SER A 318 -16.16 -14.09 -23.10
N PRO A 319 -15.38 -14.91 -23.82
CA PRO A 319 -14.68 -16.03 -23.21
C PRO A 319 -13.69 -15.54 -22.14
N ALA A 320 -13.55 -16.30 -21.07
CA ALA A 320 -12.60 -16.03 -20.00
C ALA A 320 -12.07 -17.32 -19.39
N VAL A 321 -10.95 -17.20 -18.67
CA VAL A 321 -10.40 -18.26 -17.84
C VAL A 321 -10.22 -17.77 -16.41
N MET A 322 -10.45 -18.65 -15.45
CA MET A 322 -10.38 -18.36 -14.01
C MET A 322 -9.52 -19.41 -13.31
N ASN A 323 -8.65 -18.97 -12.40
CA ASN A 323 -7.80 -19.86 -11.62
C ASN A 323 -7.68 -19.38 -10.16
N ALA A 324 -7.38 -20.29 -9.25
CA ALA A 324 -7.16 -20.00 -7.83
C ALA A 324 -5.90 -19.13 -7.64
N ALA A 325 -5.95 -18.18 -6.71
CA ALA A 325 -4.84 -17.29 -6.39
C ALA A 325 -4.19 -17.57 -5.02
N GLU A 326 -4.86 -18.32 -4.16
CA GLU A 326 -4.38 -18.59 -2.80
C GLU A 326 -3.20 -19.55 -2.78
N ASN A 327 -2.22 -19.33 -1.90
CA ASN A 327 -0.98 -20.11 -1.87
C ASN A 327 -1.20 -21.62 -1.68
N THR A 328 -2.29 -22.02 -1.02
CA THR A 328 -2.63 -23.43 -0.75
C THR A 328 -3.36 -24.12 -1.90
N LEU A 329 -3.91 -23.36 -2.85
CA LEU A 329 -4.78 -23.87 -3.93
C LEU A 329 -4.32 -23.48 -5.34
N LYS A 330 -3.45 -22.47 -5.47
CA LYS A 330 -2.88 -22.05 -6.74
C LYS A 330 -1.96 -23.13 -7.29
N HIS A 331 -1.96 -23.29 -8.59
CA HIS A 331 -0.97 -24.13 -9.25
C HIS A 331 0.42 -23.52 -9.06
N ALA A 332 1.32 -24.29 -8.46
CA ALA A 332 2.70 -23.87 -8.20
C ALA A 332 3.57 -23.99 -9.45
N GLY A 333 3.42 -25.06 -10.23
CA GLY A 333 4.23 -25.35 -11.42
C GLY A 333 4.13 -24.28 -12.51
N GLY A 334 5.17 -23.46 -12.68
CA GLY A 334 5.18 -22.44 -13.72
C GLY A 334 5.63 -22.91 -15.10
N ALA A 335 6.07 -24.17 -15.24
CA ALA A 335 6.52 -24.73 -16.52
C ALA A 335 5.41 -24.77 -17.60
N TYR A 336 4.14 -24.75 -17.19
CA TYR A 336 2.97 -24.81 -18.07
C TYR A 336 2.09 -23.55 -18.05
N GLY A 337 2.45 -22.57 -17.23
CA GLY A 337 1.79 -21.27 -17.14
C GLY A 337 0.43 -21.29 -16.40
N PRO A 338 -0.11 -20.12 -16.03
CA PRO A 338 -1.33 -20.04 -15.21
C PRO A 338 -2.59 -20.62 -15.86
N ALA A 339 -2.60 -20.75 -17.20
CA ALA A 339 -3.73 -21.27 -17.98
C ALA A 339 -3.85 -22.80 -17.96
N HIS A 340 -2.82 -23.52 -17.54
CA HIS A 340 -2.80 -24.99 -17.57
C HIS A 340 -3.91 -25.63 -16.73
N MET A 341 -4.15 -25.09 -15.53
CA MET A 341 -5.16 -25.58 -14.57
C MET A 341 -6.39 -24.66 -14.48
N ALA A 342 -6.53 -23.69 -15.38
CA ALA A 342 -7.59 -22.70 -15.29
C ALA A 342 -8.94 -23.26 -15.79
N SER A 343 -10.01 -23.00 -15.04
CA SER A 343 -11.38 -23.23 -15.47
C SER A 343 -11.72 -22.29 -16.62
N ARG A 344 -12.22 -22.84 -17.73
CA ARG A 344 -12.59 -22.10 -18.94
C ARG A 344 -14.09 -21.84 -18.97
N GLY A 345 -14.48 -20.72 -19.55
CA GLY A 345 -15.88 -20.35 -19.55
C GLY A 345 -16.18 -19.04 -20.27
N SER A 346 -17.37 -18.50 -19.99
CA SER A 346 -17.85 -17.23 -20.55
C SER A 346 -18.36 -16.31 -19.46
N ILE A 347 -18.12 -15.01 -19.63
CA ILE A 347 -18.71 -13.96 -18.81
C ILE A 347 -20.17 -13.79 -19.22
N LEU A 348 -21.11 -14.17 -18.36
CA LEU A 348 -22.54 -14.03 -18.56
C LEU A 348 -23.04 -12.60 -18.33
N ASP A 349 -22.41 -11.89 -17.40
CA ASP A 349 -22.79 -10.53 -17.06
C ASP A 349 -21.66 -9.76 -16.37
N VAL A 350 -21.71 -8.43 -16.45
CA VAL A 350 -20.81 -7.52 -15.76
C VAL A 350 -21.64 -6.41 -15.15
N THR A 351 -21.71 -6.36 -13.83
CA THR A 351 -22.52 -5.40 -13.09
C THR A 351 -21.62 -4.46 -12.29
N LYS A 352 -22.05 -3.21 -12.15
CA LYS A 352 -21.46 -2.26 -11.22
C LYS A 352 -22.38 -2.14 -10.03
N VAL A 353 -21.84 -2.22 -8.83
CA VAL A 353 -22.60 -1.94 -7.61
C VAL A 353 -22.89 -0.45 -7.54
N ASP A 354 -24.12 -0.11 -7.15
CA ASP A 354 -24.51 1.27 -6.89
C ASP A 354 -23.99 1.71 -5.51
N GLY A 355 -23.63 2.99 -5.39
CA GLY A 355 -23.23 3.59 -4.12
C GLY A 355 -21.71 3.67 -3.91
N GLU A 356 -21.32 3.76 -2.65
CA GLU A 356 -19.92 3.94 -2.25
C GLU A 356 -19.13 2.64 -2.41
N VAL A 357 -18.03 2.69 -3.16
CA VAL A 357 -17.15 1.55 -3.38
C VAL A 357 -16.05 1.57 -2.32
N PRO A 358 -15.96 0.56 -1.43
CA PRO A 358 -14.94 0.52 -0.39
C PRO A 358 -13.55 0.33 -1.00
N LEU A 359 -12.52 0.85 -0.33
CA LEU A 359 -11.13 0.70 -0.75
C LEU A 359 -10.77 -0.79 -0.88
N GLY A 360 -10.15 -1.15 -2.01
CA GLY A 360 -9.83 -2.54 -2.35
C GLY A 360 -10.88 -3.23 -3.22
N SER A 361 -12.09 -2.67 -3.34
CA SER A 361 -13.10 -3.10 -4.32
C SER A 361 -13.03 -2.25 -5.58
N SER A 362 -13.33 -2.85 -6.73
CA SER A 362 -13.60 -2.09 -7.96
C SER A 362 -15.06 -1.64 -8.07
N GLY A 363 -15.94 -2.21 -7.23
CA GLY A 363 -17.39 -2.11 -7.40
C GLY A 363 -17.91 -2.87 -8.62
N ILE A 364 -17.09 -3.67 -9.30
CA ILE A 364 -17.47 -4.45 -10.48
C ILE A 364 -17.56 -5.91 -10.11
N GLN A 365 -18.72 -6.50 -10.38
CA GLN A 365 -18.95 -7.93 -10.29
C GLN A 365 -19.07 -8.55 -11.69
N ILE A 366 -18.51 -9.74 -11.84
CA ILE A 366 -18.68 -10.56 -13.03
C ILE A 366 -19.47 -11.81 -12.67
N ARG A 367 -20.34 -12.24 -13.59
CA ARG A 367 -20.96 -13.57 -13.55
C ARG A 367 -20.29 -14.44 -14.60
N PHE A 368 -19.69 -15.55 -14.20
CA PHE A 368 -18.89 -16.43 -15.05
C PHE A 368 -19.49 -17.83 -15.04
N GLU A 369 -19.65 -18.46 -16.20
CA GLU A 369 -20.08 -19.86 -16.31
C GLU A 369 -18.93 -20.73 -16.82
N THR A 370 -18.65 -21.80 -16.09
CA THR A 370 -17.66 -22.83 -16.43
C THR A 370 -18.34 -24.19 -16.47
N ASP A 371 -17.83 -25.11 -17.30
CA ASP A 371 -18.18 -26.53 -17.30
C ASP A 371 -17.32 -27.37 -16.35
N LEU A 372 -16.21 -26.81 -15.85
CA LEU A 372 -15.29 -27.44 -14.92
C LEU A 372 -15.02 -26.51 -13.73
N ILE A 373 -15.75 -26.71 -12.63
CA ILE A 373 -15.47 -26.07 -11.34
C ILE A 373 -14.36 -26.82 -10.58
N ILE A 374 -13.49 -26.09 -9.90
CA ILE A 374 -12.36 -26.63 -9.12
C ILE A 374 -12.40 -26.13 -7.67
N GLU A 375 -11.64 -26.79 -6.80
CA GLU A 375 -11.57 -26.52 -5.36
C GLU A 375 -11.29 -25.05 -5.02
N GLY A 376 -10.42 -24.40 -5.80
CA GLY A 376 -10.03 -23.01 -5.59
C GLY A 376 -11.07 -21.96 -6.02
N ILE A 377 -12.19 -22.38 -6.61
CA ILE A 377 -13.29 -21.49 -7.01
C ILE A 377 -14.49 -21.78 -6.10
N ARG A 378 -14.39 -21.32 -4.85
CA ARG A 378 -15.42 -21.44 -3.81
C ARG A 378 -15.69 -20.07 -3.18
N PRO A 379 -16.88 -19.83 -2.60
CA PRO A 379 -17.17 -18.56 -1.91
C PRO A 379 -16.07 -18.16 -0.92
N GLY A 380 -15.71 -16.88 -0.93
CA GLY A 380 -14.63 -16.30 -0.13
C GLY A 380 -13.22 -16.51 -0.67
N ARG A 381 -13.01 -17.40 -1.66
CA ARG A 381 -11.66 -17.66 -2.20
C ARG A 381 -11.21 -16.58 -3.15
N ASN A 382 -9.91 -16.31 -3.13
CA ASN A 382 -9.26 -15.38 -4.04
C ASN A 382 -8.89 -16.07 -5.36
N ILE A 383 -9.21 -15.41 -6.47
CA ILE A 383 -8.97 -15.92 -7.83
C ILE A 383 -8.26 -14.89 -8.70
N ARG A 384 -7.79 -15.37 -9.85
CA ARG A 384 -7.32 -14.59 -10.99
C ARG A 384 -8.19 -14.90 -12.18
N VAL A 385 -8.68 -13.87 -12.88
CA VAL A 385 -9.53 -14.00 -14.07
C VAL A 385 -8.94 -13.25 -15.26
N ARG A 386 -8.92 -13.90 -16.42
CA ARG A 386 -8.42 -13.36 -17.68
C ARG A 386 -9.51 -13.42 -18.75
N PRO A 387 -9.94 -12.29 -19.34
CA PRO A 387 -10.72 -12.29 -20.57
C PRO A 387 -9.85 -12.73 -21.75
N ALA A 388 -10.41 -13.40 -22.74
CA ALA A 388 -9.65 -13.91 -23.89
C ALA A 388 -8.95 -12.83 -24.73
N SER A 389 -9.34 -11.56 -24.60
CA SER A 389 -8.67 -10.40 -25.21
C SER A 389 -7.27 -10.12 -24.64
N TRP A 390 -6.94 -10.68 -23.47
CA TRP A 390 -5.65 -10.48 -22.82
C TRP A 390 -4.65 -11.57 -23.23
N PRO A 391 -3.35 -11.23 -23.27
CA PRO A 391 -2.33 -12.18 -23.69
C PRO A 391 -2.25 -13.38 -22.75
N GLU A 392 -1.97 -14.54 -23.33
CA GLU A 392 -1.59 -15.73 -22.57
C GLU A 392 -0.07 -15.78 -22.52
N VAL A 393 0.49 -15.69 -21.31
CA VAL A 393 1.94 -15.65 -21.12
C VAL A 393 2.37 -16.59 -20.01
N MET A 394 3.62 -17.01 -20.10
CA MET A 394 4.30 -17.75 -19.05
C MET A 394 4.85 -16.76 -18.02
N VAL A 395 4.80 -17.15 -16.75
CA VAL A 395 5.43 -16.40 -15.67
C VAL A 395 6.92 -16.79 -15.57
N PRO A 396 7.81 -15.84 -15.23
CA PRO A 396 9.24 -16.11 -15.10
C PRO A 396 9.53 -17.07 -13.93
N ARG A 397 10.72 -17.69 -13.91
CA ARG A 397 11.11 -18.67 -12.88
C ARG A 397 10.97 -18.12 -11.47
N GLU A 398 11.24 -16.84 -11.32
CA GLU A 398 11.15 -16.05 -10.12
C GLU A 398 9.70 -15.63 -9.81
N GLU A 399 8.65 -16.26 -10.32
CA GLU A 399 7.27 -15.99 -9.89
C GLU A 399 6.50 -17.26 -9.53
N TYR A 400 7.12 -18.43 -9.66
CA TYR A 400 6.49 -19.71 -9.40
C TYR A 400 7.37 -20.64 -8.56
N LEU A 401 6.77 -21.72 -8.06
CA LEU A 401 7.43 -22.75 -7.26
C LEU A 401 7.42 -24.05 -8.06
N ASN A 402 8.44 -24.90 -7.92
CA ASN A 402 8.34 -26.22 -8.54
C ASN A 402 7.30 -27.05 -7.78
N ASP A 403 6.72 -28.06 -8.44
CA ASP A 403 5.74 -28.93 -7.82
C ASP A 403 6.33 -29.57 -6.55
N GLY A 404 5.60 -29.45 -5.43
CA GLY A 404 6.03 -29.95 -4.12
C GLY A 404 6.82 -28.97 -3.24
N ASN A 405 7.20 -27.79 -3.75
CA ASN A 405 7.89 -26.76 -2.96
C ASN A 405 6.91 -25.85 -2.21
N SER A 406 7.32 -25.36 -1.04
CA SER A 406 6.54 -24.42 -0.23
C SER A 406 6.77 -22.99 -0.66
N HIS A 407 5.76 -22.13 -0.53
CA HIS A 407 5.92 -20.68 -0.65
C HIS A 407 6.94 -20.07 0.34
N GLU A 408 7.33 -20.83 1.36
CA GLU A 408 8.39 -20.48 2.32
C GLU A 408 9.80 -20.72 1.76
N ASP A 409 9.94 -21.50 0.69
CA ASP A 409 11.25 -21.71 0.02
C ASP A 409 11.70 -20.45 -0.74
N ARG A 410 10.75 -19.57 -1.05
CA ARG A 410 10.98 -18.30 -1.75
C ARG A 410 11.10 -17.13 -0.79
N PHE A 411 10.24 -17.10 0.22
CA PHE A 411 10.24 -16.09 1.25
C PHE A 411 10.54 -16.76 2.56
N PRO A 412 11.66 -16.42 3.22
CA PRO A 412 12.02 -17.07 4.44
C PRO A 412 10.90 -16.95 5.47
N THR A 413 10.70 -18.03 6.24
CA THR A 413 9.60 -18.10 7.20
C THR A 413 9.61 -16.89 8.14
N PRO A 414 8.45 -16.50 8.71
CA PRO A 414 8.36 -15.48 9.75
C PRO A 414 9.46 -15.53 10.81
N THR A 415 9.99 -16.72 11.11
CA THR A 415 11.04 -16.93 12.11
C THR A 415 12.41 -16.33 11.76
N ILE A 416 12.64 -15.94 10.51
CA ILE A 416 13.89 -15.29 10.11
C ILE A 416 13.94 -13.83 10.57
N PHE A 417 12.81 -13.12 10.55
CA PHE A 417 12.79 -11.66 10.72
C PHE A 417 13.26 -11.20 12.10
N PRO A 418 13.01 -11.92 13.21
CA PRO A 418 13.60 -11.54 14.49
C PRO A 418 15.13 -11.68 14.57
N LYS A 419 15.81 -12.21 13.53
CA LYS A 419 17.26 -12.49 13.50
C LYS A 419 18.05 -11.51 12.62
N TYR A 420 17.38 -10.67 11.85
CA TYR A 420 17.94 -9.68 10.92
C TYR A 420 17.39 -8.29 11.25
#